data_AF-A0A0J7K4T5-F1
#
_entry.id   AF-A0A0J7K4T5-F1
#
_cell.length_a   1.000
_cell.length_b   1.000
_cell.length_c   1.000
_cell.angle_alpha   90.00
_cell.angle_beta   90.00
_cell.angle_gamma   90.00
#
_symmetry.space_group_name_H-M   'P 1'
#
loop_
_entity.id
_entity.type
_entity.pdbx_description
1 polymer ?
#
loop_
_entity_poly.entity_id
_entity_poly.type
_entity_poly.pdbx_seq_one_letter_code
_entity_poly.pdbx_strand_id
1 'polypeptide(L)'
;MMDVSNLSNEVSVNEQHDTAITPLPEAFSTPTRKKIRYPGDISNNLLEKMTPTKLKQSVRLLRETCQKKDHKIKRLQSLQNRQKKKIESLQSLLSDLKKNNLLSSNTYDIMQNLSEEKSIIEEIKKGKVKGRYSPELRAFALTLNFYSPKAYNYVREVYKNKLLAPSTLRSWYVNTNGSPGFAQEAFDILKKRSEAAGDKKIYATLMMDEIAIRKQLEWSNSEKKFLGYVDCGTVIPEPDNMPLAKEALVYLLTGLNERWKIPVAYFYIDSLTSQERAEITLQILNFIAPSGINIIALTFDGLPANIKMCTELNADVYNNRPYFRHPTRDHDIVIFFDAAHMLKLIRTAWATKEILYDSNGNSIKWEFIENLVHLQENDYFHLANKINNKHIQWQKK
;
A
#
# COMPACT_ATOMS: atom_id res chain seq x y z
N MET A 1 -3.70 43.80 15.26
CA MET A 1 -3.67 44.99 14.38
C MET A 1 -5.04 45.08 13.73
N MET A 2 -6.00 45.72 14.42
CA MET A 2 -7.42 45.89 14.00
C MET A 2 -8.09 44.55 13.68
N ASP A 3 -8.55 43.75 14.65
CA ASP A 3 -9.43 44.06 15.81
C ASP A 3 -10.78 44.68 15.42
N VAL A 4 -11.87 44.08 15.93
CA VAL A 4 -13.26 44.40 15.58
C VAL A 4 -14.11 44.46 16.85
N SER A 5 -14.46 45.69 17.24
CA SER A 5 -15.47 46.06 18.23
C SER A 5 -15.79 47.56 18.00
N ASN A 6 -16.98 48.10 18.28
CA ASN A 6 -18.17 47.53 18.89
C ASN A 6 -19.44 48.32 18.43
N LEU A 7 -20.62 47.94 18.94
CA LEU A 7 -21.78 48.76 19.38
C LEU A 7 -21.87 50.27 18.98
N SER A 8 -23.03 50.93 18.80
CA SER A 8 -24.47 50.55 18.67
C SER A 8 -25.33 51.85 18.65
N ASN A 9 -26.52 51.85 18.03
CA ASN A 9 -27.60 52.84 18.25
C ASN A 9 -27.27 54.32 17.83
N GLU A 10 -28.17 55.30 17.67
CA GLU A 10 -29.64 55.41 17.39
C GLU A 10 -29.95 56.85 16.90
N VAL A 11 -31.16 57.10 16.32
CA VAL A 11 -32.04 58.30 16.48
C VAL A 11 -31.44 59.74 16.42
N SER A 12 -31.98 60.76 15.72
CA SER A 12 -33.08 60.96 14.72
C SER A 12 -33.13 62.48 14.31
N VAL A 13 -34.21 62.95 13.62
CA VAL A 13 -34.64 64.37 13.44
C VAL A 13 -33.74 65.21 12.47
N ASN A 14 -34.23 65.68 11.31
CA ASN A 14 -35.04 66.90 11.02
C ASN A 14 -34.26 68.22 11.25
N GLU A 15 -34.43 69.36 10.58
CA GLU A 15 -35.46 70.01 9.71
C GLU A 15 -34.76 71.16 8.89
N GLN A 16 -35.22 71.82 7.81
CA GLN A 16 -36.27 71.64 6.77
C GLN A 16 -36.12 72.75 5.66
N HIS A 17 -36.52 72.48 4.39
CA HIS A 17 -37.01 73.46 3.36
C HIS A 17 -36.09 74.61 2.83
N ASP A 18 -36.34 75.34 1.72
CA ASP A 18 -37.35 75.29 0.62
C ASP A 18 -36.82 76.03 -0.65
N THR A 19 -37.04 75.68 -1.92
CA THR A 19 -38.22 75.92 -2.84
C THR A 19 -37.69 75.77 -4.30
N ALA A 20 -38.42 75.66 -5.42
CA ALA A 20 -39.80 75.22 -5.77
C ALA A 20 -39.90 75.03 -7.32
N ILE A 21 -41.13 74.88 -7.87
CA ILE A 21 -41.55 75.04 -9.30
C ILE A 21 -41.61 73.77 -10.21
N THR A 22 -42.76 73.08 -10.14
CA THR A 22 -43.52 72.36 -11.21
C THR A 22 -42.96 71.11 -11.94
N PRO A 23 -43.83 70.23 -12.50
CA PRO A 23 -43.49 68.81 -12.72
C PRO A 23 -43.28 68.38 -14.19
N LEU A 24 -42.66 67.19 -14.34
CA LEU A 24 -42.68 66.35 -15.54
C LEU A 24 -43.52 65.08 -15.28
N PRO A 25 -44.13 64.47 -16.31
CA PRO A 25 -45.21 63.50 -16.13
C PRO A 25 -44.78 62.14 -15.57
N GLU A 26 -45.67 61.49 -14.82
CA GLU A 26 -45.46 60.15 -14.27
C GLU A 26 -45.26 59.10 -15.37
N ALA A 27 -44.13 58.40 -15.31
CA ALA A 27 -43.89 57.25 -16.18
C ALA A 27 -44.72 56.05 -15.69
N PHE A 28 -45.78 55.70 -16.42
CA PHE A 28 -46.64 54.53 -16.15
C PHE A 28 -45.84 53.22 -16.08
N SER A 29 -45.46 52.79 -14.87
CA SER A 29 -44.81 51.50 -14.68
C SER A 29 -45.80 50.37 -14.96
N THR A 30 -45.48 49.49 -15.93
CA THR A 30 -46.33 48.34 -16.24
C THR A 30 -45.99 47.16 -15.31
N PRO A 31 -47.00 46.46 -14.74
CA PRO A 31 -46.75 45.42 -13.75
C PRO A 31 -46.01 44.22 -14.37
N THR A 32 -44.84 43.91 -13.81
CA THR A 32 -43.95 42.87 -14.34
C THR A 32 -44.58 41.49 -14.25
N ARG A 33 -45.03 40.96 -15.40
CA ARG A 33 -45.58 39.59 -15.52
C ARG A 33 -44.51 38.54 -15.20
N LYS A 34 -44.43 38.11 -13.93
CA LYS A 34 -43.61 36.99 -13.47
C LYS A 34 -43.91 35.74 -14.33
N LYS A 35 -42.89 35.24 -15.04
CA LYS A 35 -42.98 34.03 -15.86
C LYS A 35 -42.65 32.82 -15.00
N ILE A 36 -43.62 31.93 -14.81
CA ILE A 36 -43.44 30.62 -14.18
C ILE A 36 -42.47 29.81 -15.05
N ARG A 37 -41.33 29.40 -14.48
CA ARG A 37 -40.31 28.56 -15.12
C ARG A 37 -40.09 27.25 -14.36
N TYR A 38 -40.30 27.26 -13.05
CA TYR A 38 -40.15 26.11 -12.17
C TYR A 38 -41.40 25.90 -11.31
N PRO A 39 -41.67 24.66 -10.84
CA PRO A 39 -42.75 24.39 -9.89
C PRO A 39 -42.74 25.25 -8.61
N GLY A 40 -41.57 25.71 -8.16
CA GLY A 40 -41.43 26.59 -6.99
C GLY A 40 -41.92 28.03 -7.20
N ASP A 41 -42.16 28.43 -8.46
CA ASP A 41 -42.70 29.77 -8.77
C ASP A 41 -44.23 29.84 -8.59
N ILE A 42 -44.87 28.71 -8.23
CA ILE A 42 -46.32 28.57 -8.10
C ILE A 42 -46.70 28.68 -6.61
N SER A 43 -47.35 29.78 -6.24
CA SER A 43 -47.93 29.99 -4.90
C SER A 43 -49.45 30.01 -4.93
N ASN A 44 -50.10 29.77 -3.78
CA ASN A 44 -51.57 29.70 -3.67
C ASN A 44 -52.24 31.00 -4.17
N ASN A 45 -51.78 32.16 -3.71
CA ASN A 45 -52.26 33.48 -4.11
C ASN A 45 -52.03 33.79 -5.61
N LEU A 46 -51.18 33.02 -6.29
CA LEU A 46 -50.97 33.09 -7.74
C LEU A 46 -51.93 32.15 -8.49
N LEU A 47 -52.19 30.94 -7.96
CA LEU A 47 -53.10 29.94 -8.53
C LEU A 47 -54.53 30.49 -8.68
N GLU A 48 -55.07 31.14 -7.65
CA GLU A 48 -56.38 31.81 -7.66
C GLU A 48 -56.52 32.86 -8.77
N LYS A 49 -55.39 33.42 -9.24
CA LYS A 49 -55.32 34.50 -10.23
C LYS A 49 -54.82 34.02 -11.60
N MET A 50 -54.82 32.70 -11.84
CA MET A 50 -54.44 32.12 -13.14
C MET A 50 -55.65 31.92 -14.06
N THR A 51 -55.45 32.16 -15.35
CA THR A 51 -56.38 31.72 -16.39
C THR A 51 -56.34 30.19 -16.55
N PRO A 52 -57.42 29.54 -17.02
CA PRO A 52 -57.45 28.08 -17.23
C PRO A 52 -56.30 27.55 -18.11
N THR A 53 -55.86 28.35 -19.08
CA THR A 53 -54.69 28.08 -19.93
C THR A 53 -53.37 28.02 -19.15
N LYS A 54 -53.15 28.93 -18.19
CA LYS A 54 -51.97 28.94 -17.31
C LYS A 54 -51.99 27.80 -16.30
N LEU A 55 -53.17 27.46 -15.77
CA LEU A 55 -53.34 26.28 -14.91
C LEU A 55 -52.96 25.00 -15.66
N LYS A 56 -53.46 24.82 -16.90
CA LYS A 56 -53.12 23.67 -17.77
C LYS A 56 -51.62 23.58 -18.09
N GLN A 57 -50.95 24.72 -18.31
CA GLN A 57 -49.50 24.77 -18.48
C GLN A 57 -48.74 24.42 -17.18
N SER A 58 -49.18 24.93 -16.04
CA SER A 58 -48.57 24.67 -14.73
C SER A 58 -48.68 23.19 -14.32
N VAL A 59 -49.85 22.58 -14.52
CA VAL A 59 -50.07 21.13 -14.31
C VAL A 59 -49.19 20.29 -15.23
N ARG A 60 -48.96 20.72 -16.49
CA ARG A 60 -48.02 20.06 -17.40
C ARG A 60 -46.57 20.16 -16.90
N LEU A 61 -46.11 21.35 -16.49
CA LEU A 61 -44.78 21.57 -15.93
C LEU A 61 -44.54 20.72 -14.67
N LEU A 62 -45.54 20.63 -13.79
CA LEU A 62 -45.53 19.76 -12.61
C LEU A 62 -45.38 18.29 -13.01
N ARG A 63 -46.23 17.79 -13.92
CA ARG A 63 -46.21 16.39 -14.40
C ARG A 63 -44.86 16.01 -15.04
N GLU A 64 -44.33 16.86 -15.92
CA GLU A 64 -43.00 16.66 -16.53
C GLU A 64 -41.88 16.68 -15.47
N THR A 65 -42.01 17.47 -14.40
CA THR A 65 -41.03 17.51 -13.31
C THR A 65 -41.12 16.27 -12.42
N CYS A 66 -42.32 15.77 -12.12
CA CYS A 66 -42.53 14.49 -11.42
C CYS A 66 -41.88 13.34 -12.20
N GLN A 67 -42.19 13.19 -13.49
CA GLN A 67 -41.57 12.15 -14.34
C GLN A 67 -40.03 12.22 -14.34
N LYS A 68 -39.46 13.42 -14.41
CA LYS A 68 -37.99 13.64 -14.30
C LYS A 68 -37.43 13.23 -12.93
N LYS A 69 -38.18 13.45 -11.84
CA LYS A 69 -37.82 12.94 -10.50
C LYS A 69 -37.93 11.42 -10.41
N ASP A 70 -39.02 10.83 -10.89
CA ASP A 70 -39.25 9.37 -10.86
C ASP A 70 -38.17 8.60 -11.62
N HIS A 71 -37.76 9.09 -12.79
CA HIS A 71 -36.65 8.53 -13.57
C HIS A 71 -35.32 8.63 -12.79
N LYS A 72 -35.09 9.72 -12.06
CA LYS A 72 -33.88 9.89 -11.23
C LYS A 72 -33.92 8.99 -9.98
N ILE A 73 -35.08 8.80 -9.35
CA ILE A 73 -35.30 7.87 -8.24
C ILE A 73 -35.02 6.43 -8.70
N LYS A 74 -35.64 5.97 -9.80
CA LYS A 74 -35.40 4.63 -10.37
C LYS A 74 -33.92 4.40 -10.72
N ARG A 75 -33.22 5.41 -11.26
CA ARG A 75 -31.78 5.34 -11.54
C ARG A 75 -30.95 5.23 -10.26
N LEU A 76 -31.27 5.99 -9.21
CA LEU A 76 -30.56 5.96 -7.93
C LEU A 76 -30.78 4.63 -7.19
N GLN A 77 -32.02 4.13 -7.13
CA GLN A 77 -32.34 2.80 -6.60
C GLN A 77 -31.59 1.69 -7.35
N SER A 78 -31.55 1.77 -8.68
CA SER A 78 -30.80 0.82 -9.52
C SER A 78 -29.29 0.86 -9.26
N LEU A 79 -28.73 2.05 -9.02
CA LEU A 79 -27.31 2.23 -8.66
C LEU A 79 -27.02 1.67 -7.26
N GLN A 80 -27.87 1.97 -6.27
CA GLN A 80 -27.78 1.45 -4.90
C GLN A 80 -27.86 -0.08 -4.87
N ASN A 81 -28.76 -0.69 -5.63
CA ASN A 81 -28.88 -2.14 -5.73
C ASN A 81 -27.64 -2.78 -6.39
N ARG A 82 -27.05 -2.13 -7.41
CA ARG A 82 -25.77 -2.58 -8.01
C ARG A 82 -24.60 -2.45 -7.03
N GLN A 83 -24.56 -1.37 -6.24
CA GLN A 83 -23.55 -1.20 -5.18
C GLN A 83 -23.70 -2.26 -4.09
N LYS A 84 -24.92 -2.53 -3.59
CA LYS A 84 -25.18 -3.57 -2.59
C LYS A 84 -24.72 -4.95 -3.07
N LYS A 85 -25.13 -5.36 -4.28
CA LYS A 85 -24.67 -6.63 -4.89
C LYS A 85 -23.16 -6.72 -5.05
N LYS A 86 -22.46 -5.60 -5.32
CA LYS A 86 -21.00 -5.59 -5.38
C LYS A 86 -20.35 -5.71 -4.01
N ILE A 87 -20.94 -5.14 -2.96
CA ILE A 87 -20.49 -5.35 -1.57
C ILE A 87 -20.67 -6.82 -1.16
N GLU A 88 -21.86 -7.38 -1.38
CA GLU A 88 -22.18 -8.80 -1.10
C GLU A 88 -21.20 -9.75 -1.82
N SER A 89 -20.91 -9.49 -3.11
CA SER A 89 -19.92 -10.24 -3.90
C SER A 89 -18.48 -10.11 -3.38
N LEU A 90 -18.06 -8.91 -2.95
CA LEU A 90 -16.73 -8.68 -2.38
C LEU A 90 -16.57 -9.36 -1.01
N GLN A 91 -17.63 -9.38 -0.19
CA GLN A 91 -17.65 -10.06 1.11
C GLN A 91 -17.54 -11.59 0.94
N SER A 92 -18.27 -12.19 -0.02
CA SER A 92 -18.10 -13.62 -0.34
C SER A 92 -16.65 -13.92 -0.71
N LEU A 93 -16.11 -13.18 -1.67
CA LEU A 93 -14.73 -13.33 -2.15
C LEU A 93 -13.71 -13.18 -1.01
N LEU A 94 -13.90 -12.26 -0.08
CA LEU A 94 -13.06 -12.12 1.12
C LEU A 94 -13.09 -13.39 2.00
N SER A 95 -14.27 -13.98 2.21
CA SER A 95 -14.45 -15.22 2.96
C SER A 95 -13.80 -16.42 2.25
N ASP A 96 -13.90 -16.48 0.93
CA ASP A 96 -13.38 -17.59 0.12
C ASP A 96 -11.85 -17.49 -0.01
N LEU A 97 -11.29 -16.28 -0.11
CA LEU A 97 -9.85 -16.06 0.00
C LEU A 97 -9.29 -16.45 1.39
N LYS A 98 -10.07 -16.28 2.48
CA LYS A 98 -9.67 -16.77 3.81
C LYS A 98 -9.69 -18.30 3.90
N LYS A 99 -10.78 -18.96 3.48
CA LYS A 99 -10.91 -20.44 3.49
C LYS A 99 -9.78 -21.12 2.72
N ASN A 100 -9.39 -20.56 1.58
CA ASN A 100 -8.31 -21.08 0.75
C ASN A 100 -6.89 -20.64 1.21
N ASN A 101 -6.76 -20.00 2.38
CA ASN A 101 -5.51 -19.44 2.89
C ASN A 101 -4.77 -18.54 1.88
N LEU A 102 -5.49 -17.77 1.06
CA LEU A 102 -4.92 -16.92 0.00
C LEU A 102 -4.58 -15.49 0.47
N LEU A 103 -5.20 -15.03 1.55
CA LEU A 103 -4.84 -13.79 2.26
C LEU A 103 -3.85 -14.08 3.39
N SER A 104 -3.04 -13.08 3.76
CA SER A 104 -2.38 -13.12 5.07
C SER A 104 -3.41 -12.84 6.17
N SER A 105 -3.23 -13.42 7.37
CA SER A 105 -4.17 -13.21 8.48
C SER A 105 -4.36 -11.72 8.77
N ASN A 106 -3.24 -11.00 8.93
CA ASN A 106 -3.21 -9.56 9.18
C ASN A 106 -3.98 -8.76 8.10
N THR A 107 -3.87 -9.13 6.82
CA THR A 107 -4.64 -8.46 5.74
C THR A 107 -6.14 -8.69 5.90
N TYR A 108 -6.56 -9.92 6.20
CA TYR A 108 -7.96 -10.24 6.41
C TYR A 108 -8.52 -9.53 7.64
N ASP A 109 -7.83 -9.61 8.78
CA ASP A 109 -8.29 -9.09 10.06
C ASP A 109 -8.39 -7.55 10.01
N ILE A 110 -7.41 -6.87 9.39
CA ILE A 110 -7.48 -5.44 9.05
C ILE A 110 -8.72 -5.14 8.18
N MET A 111 -8.95 -5.90 7.11
CA MET A 111 -10.06 -5.63 6.19
C MET A 111 -11.44 -5.87 6.83
N GLN A 112 -11.59 -6.84 7.74
CA GLN A 112 -12.86 -7.06 8.44
C GLN A 112 -13.13 -5.94 9.45
N ASN A 113 -12.15 -5.57 10.28
CA ASN A 113 -12.26 -4.46 11.24
C ASN A 113 -12.64 -3.14 10.54
N LEU A 114 -12.04 -2.85 9.38
CA LEU A 114 -12.37 -1.67 8.55
C LEU A 114 -13.80 -1.69 7.95
N SER A 115 -14.48 -2.84 7.94
CA SER A 115 -15.76 -3.03 7.23
C SER A 115 -17.00 -2.99 8.14
N GLU A 116 -16.85 -3.37 9.42
CA GLU A 116 -17.99 -3.51 10.34
C GLU A 116 -18.25 -2.23 11.16
N GLU A 117 -17.21 -1.41 11.38
CA GLU A 117 -17.31 -0.23 12.23
C GLU A 117 -17.91 1.01 11.56
N LYS A 118 -19.24 1.14 11.66
CA LYS A 118 -19.93 2.44 11.56
C LYS A 118 -19.35 3.48 12.55
N SER A 119 -18.86 2.99 13.70
CA SER A 119 -18.16 3.73 14.76
C SER A 119 -17.10 4.70 14.22
N ILE A 120 -16.15 4.23 13.41
CA ILE A 120 -15.03 5.03 12.89
C ILE A 120 -15.52 6.23 12.07
N ILE A 121 -16.56 6.06 11.25
CA ILE A 121 -17.13 7.16 10.45
C ILE A 121 -17.83 8.19 11.35
N GLU A 122 -18.41 7.76 12.47
CA GLU A 122 -18.99 8.67 13.47
C GLU A 122 -17.93 9.36 14.33
N GLU A 123 -16.82 8.70 14.66
CA GLU A 123 -15.68 9.33 15.33
C GLU A 123 -15.01 10.39 14.43
N ILE A 124 -14.80 10.08 13.15
CA ILE A 124 -14.34 11.05 12.14
C ILE A 124 -15.32 12.23 12.01
N LYS A 125 -16.64 12.01 12.13
CA LYS A 125 -17.64 13.09 12.15
C LYS A 125 -17.57 13.94 13.44
N LYS A 126 -17.24 13.37 14.60
CA LYS A 126 -17.02 14.12 15.86
C LYS A 126 -15.79 15.04 15.72
N GLY A 127 -14.70 14.55 15.14
CA GLY A 127 -13.52 15.33 14.77
C GLY A 127 -12.37 15.24 15.78
N LYS A 128 -11.56 16.29 15.90
CA LYS A 128 -10.37 16.29 16.78
C LYS A 128 -10.79 16.12 18.25
N VAL A 129 -10.45 14.96 18.83
CA VAL A 129 -10.67 14.66 20.24
C VAL A 129 -9.62 15.37 21.11
N LYS A 130 -10.01 15.88 22.28
CA LYS A 130 -9.06 16.29 23.32
C LYS A 130 -8.62 15.03 24.11
N GLY A 131 -7.48 14.45 23.77
CA GLY A 131 -6.93 13.28 24.46
C GLY A 131 -6.20 12.32 23.53
N ARG A 132 -6.16 11.03 23.92
CA ARG A 132 -5.73 9.94 23.04
C ARG A 132 -6.86 9.61 22.05
N TYR A 133 -6.48 9.27 20.82
CA TYR A 133 -7.41 8.74 19.81
C TYR A 133 -7.65 7.25 20.07
N SER A 134 -8.79 6.73 19.64
CA SER A 134 -9.12 5.30 19.73
C SER A 134 -8.08 4.44 18.98
N PRO A 135 -7.73 3.23 19.47
CA PRO A 135 -6.89 2.28 18.74
C PRO A 135 -7.41 1.99 17.32
N GLU A 136 -8.74 1.98 17.15
CA GLU A 136 -9.45 1.64 15.93
C GLU A 136 -9.31 2.77 14.89
N LEU A 137 -9.51 4.03 15.28
CA LEU A 137 -9.25 5.19 14.42
C LEU A 137 -7.74 5.36 14.13
N ARG A 138 -6.86 5.00 15.07
CA ARG A 138 -5.40 4.95 14.84
C ARG A 138 -5.05 3.91 13.79
N ALA A 139 -5.57 2.69 13.90
CA ALA A 139 -5.38 1.62 12.93
C ALA A 139 -5.93 2.02 11.54
N PHE A 140 -7.17 2.55 11.47
CA PHE A 140 -7.76 3.07 10.24
C PHE A 140 -6.89 4.13 9.57
N ALA A 141 -6.45 5.14 10.33
CA ALA A 141 -5.71 6.27 9.77
C ALA A 141 -4.29 5.89 9.32
N LEU A 142 -3.60 5.03 10.07
CA LEU A 142 -2.29 4.49 9.67
C LEU A 142 -2.43 3.59 8.43
N THR A 143 -3.40 2.68 8.41
CA THR A 143 -3.64 1.74 7.30
C THR A 143 -4.01 2.47 6.00
N LEU A 144 -4.93 3.44 6.06
CA LEU A 144 -5.34 4.21 4.87
C LEU A 144 -4.17 5.05 4.33
N ASN A 145 -3.37 5.66 5.21
CA ASN A 145 -2.17 6.40 4.80
C ASN A 145 -1.07 5.48 4.25
N PHE A 146 -0.90 4.28 4.80
CA PHE A 146 0.05 3.27 4.30
C PHE A 146 -0.31 2.82 2.87
N TYR A 147 -1.57 2.47 2.62
CA TYR A 147 -2.02 2.08 1.28
C TYR A 147 -2.02 3.24 0.28
N SER A 148 -2.38 4.46 0.69
CA SER A 148 -2.26 5.64 -0.16
C SER A 148 -2.35 6.96 0.64
N PRO A 149 -1.25 7.72 0.77
CA PRO A 149 -1.30 9.07 1.35
C PRO A 149 -2.21 10.02 0.55
N LYS A 150 -2.39 9.78 -0.76
CA LYS A 150 -3.33 10.54 -1.60
C LYS A 150 -4.78 10.23 -1.23
N ALA A 151 -5.14 8.96 -1.06
CA ALA A 151 -6.48 8.58 -0.61
C ALA A 151 -6.75 9.07 0.82
N TYR A 152 -5.75 8.97 1.71
CA TYR A 152 -5.84 9.52 3.05
C TYR A 152 -6.16 11.02 3.02
N ASN A 153 -5.37 11.84 2.31
CA ASN A 153 -5.60 13.28 2.19
C ASN A 153 -6.96 13.61 1.56
N TYR A 154 -7.39 12.90 0.52
CA TYR A 154 -8.74 13.06 -0.05
C TYR A 154 -9.85 12.80 1.00
N VAL A 155 -9.72 11.75 1.81
CA VAL A 155 -10.69 11.48 2.89
C VAL A 155 -10.59 12.54 3.99
N ARG A 156 -9.41 13.09 4.30
CA ARG A 156 -9.28 14.26 5.18
C ARG A 156 -10.07 15.46 4.65
N GLU A 157 -9.95 15.78 3.36
CA GLU A 157 -10.64 16.91 2.71
C GLU A 157 -12.16 16.71 2.72
N VAL A 158 -12.64 15.53 2.31
CA VAL A 158 -14.08 15.16 2.32
C VAL A 158 -14.69 15.33 3.72
N TYR A 159 -13.97 14.92 4.76
CA TYR A 159 -14.37 15.10 6.16
C TYR A 159 -13.88 16.44 6.78
N LYS A 160 -13.62 17.47 5.97
CA LYS A 160 -13.28 18.85 6.39
C LYS A 160 -12.12 18.91 7.41
N ASN A 161 -11.03 18.21 7.13
CA ASN A 161 -9.82 18.10 7.96
C ASN A 161 -10.03 17.56 9.39
N LYS A 162 -11.14 16.85 9.64
CA LYS A 162 -11.43 16.21 10.93
C LYS A 162 -10.53 15.01 11.25
N LEU A 163 -10.03 14.31 10.23
CA LEU A 163 -9.00 13.28 10.37
C LEU A 163 -7.62 13.88 10.72
N LEU A 164 -6.82 13.10 11.43
CA LEU A 164 -5.50 13.46 11.95
C LEU A 164 -4.58 14.09 10.90
N ALA A 165 -3.67 14.97 11.32
CA ALA A 165 -2.65 15.49 10.42
C ALA A 165 -1.60 14.41 10.10
N PRO A 166 -1.00 14.39 8.89
CA PRO A 166 0.10 13.47 8.57
C PRO A 166 1.30 13.56 9.54
N SER A 167 1.53 14.71 10.18
CA SER A 167 2.51 14.86 11.27
C SER A 167 2.18 14.00 12.49
N THR A 168 0.91 13.86 12.86
CA THR A 168 0.48 12.98 13.95
C THR A 168 0.66 11.50 13.58
N LEU A 169 0.44 11.14 12.32
CA LEU A 169 0.74 9.79 11.84
C LEU A 169 2.24 9.49 11.91
N ARG A 170 3.11 10.44 11.53
CA ARG A 170 4.57 10.29 11.70
C ARG A 170 4.95 10.05 13.16
N SER A 171 4.42 10.83 14.11
CA SER A 171 4.67 10.60 15.54
C SER A 171 4.16 9.25 16.07
N TRP A 172 3.27 8.56 15.33
CA TRP A 172 2.82 7.22 15.67
C TRP A 172 3.67 6.09 15.05
N TYR A 173 4.47 6.38 14.03
CA TYR A 173 5.47 5.47 13.46
C TYR A 173 6.82 5.55 14.20
N VAL A 174 7.17 6.70 14.78
CA VAL A 174 8.42 6.90 15.57
C VAL A 174 8.50 6.01 16.82
N ASN A 175 7.39 5.42 17.26
CA ASN A 175 7.33 4.57 18.46
C ASN A 175 7.84 3.12 18.28
N THR A 176 8.15 2.68 17.06
CA THR A 176 8.73 1.34 16.78
C THR A 176 10.20 1.49 16.42
N ASN A 177 11.07 0.60 16.91
CA ASN A 177 12.50 0.68 16.64
C ASN A 177 12.80 0.20 15.21
N GLY A 178 13.03 1.14 14.30
CA GLY A 178 13.38 0.86 12.91
C GLY A 178 14.88 0.84 12.62
N SER A 179 15.74 0.62 13.63
CA SER A 179 17.19 0.57 13.46
C SER A 179 17.68 -0.74 12.82
N PRO A 180 18.90 -0.76 12.22
CA PRO A 180 19.55 -2.00 11.79
C PRO A 180 19.79 -2.96 12.96
N GLY A 181 19.97 -4.24 12.63
CA GLY A 181 20.08 -5.34 13.58
C GLY A 181 18.90 -6.31 13.53
N PHE A 182 18.64 -6.95 14.66
CA PHE A 182 17.58 -7.94 14.85
C PHE A 182 16.27 -7.25 15.25
N ALA A 183 15.18 -7.55 14.55
CA ALA A 183 13.88 -6.90 14.78
C ALA A 183 13.13 -7.57 15.95
N GLN A 184 13.22 -7.00 17.15
CA GLN A 184 12.52 -7.52 18.34
C GLN A 184 11.00 -7.56 18.16
N GLU A 185 10.40 -6.53 17.53
CA GLU A 185 8.98 -6.52 17.20
C GLU A 185 8.58 -7.69 16.28
N ALA A 186 9.47 -8.14 15.39
CA ALA A 186 9.24 -9.31 14.55
C ALA A 186 9.29 -10.61 15.35
N PHE A 187 10.27 -10.76 16.25
CA PHE A 187 10.35 -11.90 17.18
C PHE A 187 9.08 -12.00 18.04
N ASP A 188 8.63 -10.88 18.62
CA ASP A 188 7.44 -10.83 19.48
C ASP A 188 6.16 -11.25 18.73
N ILE A 189 6.04 -10.88 17.44
CA ILE A 189 4.93 -11.28 16.56
C ILE A 189 5.01 -12.78 16.24
N LEU A 190 6.21 -13.30 15.94
CA LEU A 190 6.42 -14.72 15.64
C LEU A 190 6.14 -15.60 16.87
N LYS A 191 6.58 -15.18 18.06
CA LYS A 191 6.32 -15.87 19.32
C LYS A 191 4.81 -15.95 19.61
N LYS A 192 4.10 -14.82 19.58
CA LYS A 192 2.62 -14.78 19.78
C LYS A 192 1.87 -15.64 18.76
N ARG A 193 2.38 -15.72 17.52
CA ARG A 193 1.80 -16.59 16.49
C ARG A 193 2.04 -18.08 16.80
N SER A 194 3.23 -18.47 17.24
CA SER A 194 3.49 -19.85 17.66
C SER A 194 2.68 -20.25 18.90
N GLU A 195 2.53 -19.35 19.87
CA GLU A 195 1.68 -19.54 21.05
C GLU A 195 0.20 -19.73 20.65
N ALA A 196 -0.31 -18.92 19.72
CA ALA A 196 -1.68 -19.02 19.20
C ALA A 196 -1.95 -20.28 18.34
N ALA A 197 -0.91 -20.96 17.86
CA ALA A 197 -1.03 -22.20 17.09
C ALA A 197 -1.13 -23.46 17.98
N GLY A 198 -0.76 -23.37 19.27
CA GLY A 198 -0.72 -24.49 20.19
C GLY A 198 0.22 -25.60 19.71
N ASP A 199 -0.26 -26.85 19.68
CA ASP A 199 0.53 -28.02 19.25
C ASP A 199 0.91 -28.01 17.76
N LYS A 200 0.34 -27.10 16.96
CA LYS A 200 0.60 -27.03 15.51
C LYS A 200 1.96 -26.38 15.24
N LYS A 201 2.95 -27.21 14.91
CA LYS A 201 4.25 -26.75 14.42
C LYS A 201 4.09 -25.82 13.22
N ILE A 202 4.52 -24.57 13.37
CA ILE A 202 4.63 -23.62 12.26
C ILE A 202 6.00 -23.83 11.60
N TYR A 203 6.00 -23.90 10.27
CA TYR A 203 7.18 -24.10 9.44
C TYR A 203 7.46 -22.86 8.59
N ALA A 204 8.73 -22.51 8.44
CA ALA A 204 9.17 -21.34 7.70
C ALA A 204 10.45 -21.60 6.90
N THR A 205 10.66 -20.79 5.85
CA THR A 205 11.96 -20.60 5.19
C THR A 205 12.52 -19.23 5.53
N LEU A 206 13.82 -19.15 5.80
CA LEU A 206 14.57 -17.91 5.94
C LEU A 206 15.08 -17.51 4.56
N MET A 207 14.75 -16.31 4.09
CA MET A 207 15.26 -15.80 2.82
C MET A 207 16.26 -14.67 3.06
N MET A 208 17.34 -14.62 2.29
CA MET A 208 18.41 -13.62 2.38
C MET A 208 18.65 -13.00 1.00
N ASP A 209 18.73 -11.67 0.93
CA ASP A 209 19.04 -10.92 -0.31
C ASP A 209 19.74 -9.59 0.02
N GLU A 210 20.44 -9.01 -0.95
CA GLU A 210 21.23 -7.78 -0.79
C GLU A 210 20.72 -6.66 -1.70
N ILE A 211 20.33 -5.54 -1.09
CA ILE A 211 19.76 -4.39 -1.78
C ILE A 211 20.81 -3.29 -1.88
N ALA A 212 21.24 -2.95 -3.09
CA ALA A 212 22.13 -1.80 -3.32
C ALA A 212 21.47 -0.49 -2.85
N ILE A 213 22.18 0.26 -2.00
CA ILE A 213 21.75 1.56 -1.46
C ILE A 213 22.70 2.67 -1.92
N ARG A 214 22.24 3.92 -1.85
CA ARG A 214 23.07 5.08 -2.20
C ARG A 214 24.06 5.36 -1.07
N LYS A 215 25.36 5.30 -1.35
CA LYS A 215 26.40 5.87 -0.48
C LYS A 215 26.13 7.36 -0.27
N GLN A 216 25.61 7.72 0.90
CA GLN A 216 25.28 9.08 1.30
C GLN A 216 25.24 9.14 2.83
N LEU A 217 25.75 10.23 3.41
CA LEU A 217 25.61 10.52 4.83
C LEU A 217 24.50 11.55 5.06
N GLU A 218 23.61 11.29 6.02
CA GLU A 218 22.55 12.23 6.45
C GLU A 218 22.51 12.37 7.97
N TRP A 219 22.22 13.57 8.49
CA TRP A 219 22.15 13.82 9.94
C TRP A 219 20.73 13.52 10.49
N SER A 220 20.61 12.50 11.36
CA SER A 220 19.34 12.19 12.02
C SER A 220 19.09 13.13 13.19
N ASN A 221 18.27 14.15 12.97
CA ASN A 221 17.87 15.09 14.02
C ASN A 221 17.06 14.45 15.15
N SER A 222 16.51 13.25 14.95
CA SER A 222 15.82 12.44 15.96
C SER A 222 16.77 11.60 16.81
N GLU A 223 17.76 10.94 16.19
CA GLU A 223 18.69 10.03 16.89
C GLU A 223 19.98 10.72 17.35
N LYS A 224 20.25 11.95 16.88
CA LYS A 224 21.46 12.74 17.16
C LYS A 224 22.78 12.07 16.73
N LYS A 225 22.72 11.26 15.67
CA LYS A 225 23.86 10.64 14.98
C LYS A 225 23.78 10.88 13.47
N PHE A 226 24.89 10.62 12.77
CA PHE A 226 24.87 10.47 11.32
C PHE A 226 24.36 9.07 10.92
N LEU A 227 23.64 9.00 9.80
CA LEU A 227 23.16 7.78 9.15
C LEU A 227 23.84 7.63 7.79
N GLY A 228 24.10 6.40 7.36
CA GLY A 228 24.74 6.08 6.06
C GLY A 228 26.05 5.29 6.16
N TYR A 229 26.58 5.14 7.37
CA TYR A 229 27.67 4.21 7.68
C TYR A 229 27.23 2.75 7.69
N VAL A 230 28.20 1.84 7.70
CA VAL A 230 28.00 0.41 8.03
C VAL A 230 27.44 0.28 9.45
N ASP A 231 26.34 -0.46 9.59
CA ASP A 231 25.62 -0.68 10.85
C ASP A 231 25.10 -2.13 10.87
N CYS A 232 25.78 -2.96 11.65
CA CYS A 232 25.46 -4.37 11.84
C CYS A 232 24.57 -4.62 13.09
N GLY A 233 23.90 -3.59 13.62
CA GLY A 233 23.06 -3.69 14.81
C GLY A 233 23.81 -3.78 16.14
N THR A 234 25.15 -3.69 16.11
CA THR A 234 26.00 -3.52 17.28
C THR A 234 26.24 -2.03 17.53
N VAL A 235 26.24 -1.61 18.80
CA VAL A 235 26.54 -0.21 19.17
C VAL A 235 28.05 0.03 19.05
N ILE A 236 28.50 0.32 17.84
CA ILE A 236 29.86 0.79 17.57
C ILE A 236 29.88 2.30 17.85
N PRO A 237 30.65 2.81 18.84
CA PRO A 237 30.80 4.24 19.05
C PRO A 237 31.53 4.85 17.85
N GLU A 238 31.05 6.00 17.35
CA GLU A 238 31.49 6.64 16.09
C GLU A 238 33.03 6.65 15.94
N PRO A 239 33.62 5.75 15.12
CA PRO A 239 35.04 5.70 14.88
C PRO A 239 35.40 6.60 13.70
N ASP A 240 36.47 7.39 13.86
CA ASP A 240 37.13 8.00 12.71
C ASP A 240 37.49 6.90 11.68
N ASN A 241 37.01 7.06 10.44
CA ASN A 241 37.13 6.13 9.31
C ASN A 241 36.14 4.94 9.24
N MET A 242 34.97 4.98 9.89
CA MET A 242 33.90 4.01 9.57
C MET A 242 33.44 4.13 8.10
N PRO A 243 33.34 3.02 7.33
CA PRO A 243 32.96 3.06 5.91
C PRO A 243 31.48 3.39 5.69
N LEU A 244 31.19 4.07 4.57
CA LEU A 244 29.83 4.29 4.08
C LEU A 244 29.27 3.01 3.44
N ALA A 245 28.08 2.59 3.86
CA ALA A 245 27.44 1.38 3.38
C ALA A 245 27.00 1.49 1.90
N LYS A 246 27.22 0.43 1.13
CA LYS A 246 26.80 0.29 -0.29
C LYS A 246 25.58 -0.61 -0.46
N GLU A 247 25.35 -1.52 0.48
CA GLU A 247 24.27 -2.51 0.44
C GLU A 247 23.54 -2.58 1.79
N ALA A 248 22.27 -2.98 1.73
CA ALA A 248 21.50 -3.44 2.86
C ALA A 248 21.26 -4.94 2.72
N LEU A 249 21.86 -5.75 3.61
CA LEU A 249 21.61 -7.18 3.69
C LEU A 249 20.32 -7.41 4.48
N VAL A 250 19.32 -8.06 3.88
CA VAL A 250 17.98 -8.23 4.47
C VAL A 250 17.63 -9.70 4.65
N TYR A 251 17.17 -10.06 5.84
CA TYR A 251 16.66 -11.39 6.15
C TYR A 251 15.14 -11.36 6.36
N LEU A 252 14.44 -12.16 5.56
CA LEU A 252 12.98 -12.18 5.44
C LEU A 252 12.44 -13.59 5.70
N LEU A 253 11.80 -13.77 6.86
CA LEU A 253 11.20 -15.06 7.22
C LEU A 253 9.83 -15.22 6.55
N THR A 254 9.59 -16.35 5.90
CA THR A 254 8.35 -16.67 5.17
C THR A 254 7.73 -17.96 5.71
N GLY A 255 6.46 -17.90 6.10
CA GLY A 255 5.69 -19.09 6.50
C GLY A 255 5.43 -20.03 5.32
N LEU A 256 5.48 -21.34 5.59
CA LEU A 256 5.27 -22.40 4.59
C LEU A 256 3.88 -23.03 4.71
N ASN A 257 3.43 -23.34 5.93
CA ASN A 257 2.06 -23.81 6.20
C ASN A 257 1.06 -22.66 6.46
N GLU A 258 1.51 -21.40 6.44
CA GLU A 258 0.71 -20.20 6.62
C GLU A 258 1.20 -19.07 5.70
N ARG A 259 0.30 -18.24 5.14
CA ARG A 259 0.72 -17.09 4.31
C ARG A 259 1.06 -15.87 5.15
N TRP A 260 2.33 -15.75 5.51
CA TRP A 260 2.92 -14.50 6.00
C TRP A 260 4.38 -14.38 5.60
N LYS A 261 4.88 -13.13 5.56
CA LYS A 261 6.30 -12.79 5.47
C LYS A 261 6.59 -11.68 6.48
N ILE A 262 7.75 -11.71 7.12
CA ILE A 262 8.17 -10.67 8.08
C ILE A 262 9.70 -10.50 8.03
N PRO A 263 10.23 -9.27 7.87
CA PRO A 263 11.66 -9.03 8.01
C PRO A 263 12.06 -9.30 9.46
N VAL A 264 13.12 -10.06 9.66
CA VAL A 264 13.59 -10.51 10.99
C VAL A 264 14.91 -9.88 11.41
N ALA A 265 15.74 -9.52 10.44
CA ALA A 265 16.93 -8.70 10.64
C ALA A 265 17.28 -7.95 9.34
N TYR A 266 17.97 -6.81 9.46
CA TYR A 266 18.63 -6.18 8.32
C TYR A 266 19.87 -5.40 8.77
N PHE A 267 20.87 -5.26 7.91
CA PHE A 267 22.16 -4.66 8.24
C PHE A 267 22.65 -3.78 7.09
N TYR A 268 23.27 -2.63 7.40
CA TYR A 268 23.94 -1.78 6.40
C TYR A 268 25.40 -2.18 6.29
N ILE A 269 25.88 -2.49 5.08
CA ILE A 269 27.20 -3.08 4.84
C ILE A 269 27.94 -2.43 3.66
N ASP A 270 29.27 -2.47 3.68
CA ASP A 270 30.12 -2.11 2.53
C ASP A 270 30.83 -3.32 1.92
N SER A 271 31.03 -4.39 2.68
CA SER A 271 31.19 -5.77 2.20
C SER A 271 31.04 -6.72 3.39
N LEU A 272 30.95 -8.03 3.12
CA LEU A 272 31.04 -9.10 4.12
C LEU A 272 31.74 -10.31 3.50
N THR A 273 32.65 -10.92 4.24
CA THR A 273 33.27 -12.22 3.95
C THR A 273 32.25 -13.36 3.98
N SER A 274 32.63 -14.55 3.52
CA SER A 274 31.78 -15.74 3.65
C SER A 274 31.59 -16.14 5.12
N GLN A 275 32.63 -16.01 5.96
CA GLN A 275 32.54 -16.28 7.40
C GLN A 275 31.54 -15.34 8.10
N GLU A 276 31.62 -14.04 7.87
CA GLU A 276 30.71 -13.06 8.51
C GLU A 276 29.24 -13.29 8.09
N ARG A 277 28.98 -13.60 6.81
CA ARG A 277 27.64 -13.96 6.33
C ARG A 277 27.08 -15.21 7.02
N ALA A 278 27.94 -16.22 7.20
CA ALA A 278 27.58 -17.48 7.86
C ALA A 278 27.27 -17.25 9.34
N GLU A 279 28.13 -16.51 10.05
CA GLU A 279 27.94 -16.18 11.46
C GLU A 279 26.66 -15.35 11.69
N ILE A 280 26.42 -14.32 10.89
CA ILE A 280 25.17 -13.54 10.93
C ILE A 280 23.95 -14.44 10.69
N THR A 281 24.03 -15.37 9.73
CA THR A 281 22.95 -16.35 9.48
C THR A 281 22.71 -17.24 10.70
N LEU A 282 23.76 -17.75 11.35
CA LEU A 282 23.65 -18.58 12.57
C LEU A 282 23.06 -17.79 13.75
N GLN A 283 23.46 -16.52 13.93
CA GLN A 283 22.90 -15.64 14.95
C GLN A 283 21.41 -15.38 14.73
N ILE A 284 20.94 -15.21 13.48
CA ILE A 284 19.51 -15.03 13.17
C ILE A 284 18.70 -16.30 13.47
N LEU A 285 19.24 -17.48 13.14
CA LEU A 285 18.62 -18.75 13.48
C LEU A 285 18.49 -18.91 15.00
N ASN A 286 19.53 -18.54 15.76
CA ASN A 286 19.52 -18.53 17.22
C ASN A 286 18.57 -17.48 17.82
N PHE A 287 18.47 -16.29 17.23
CA PHE A 287 17.53 -15.23 17.64
C PHE A 287 16.07 -15.67 17.45
N ILE A 288 15.76 -16.37 16.35
CA ILE A 288 14.38 -16.81 16.06
C ILE A 288 14.04 -18.12 16.81
N ALA A 289 15.03 -18.94 17.20
CA ALA A 289 14.77 -20.24 17.83
C ALA A 289 13.87 -20.19 19.10
N PRO A 290 13.94 -19.20 20.00
CA PRO A 290 13.02 -19.08 21.13
C PRO A 290 11.58 -18.66 20.78
N SER A 291 11.27 -18.34 19.52
CA SER A 291 9.91 -17.97 19.07
C SER A 291 8.99 -19.17 18.77
N GLY A 292 9.50 -20.41 18.81
CA GLY A 292 8.76 -21.65 18.50
C GLY A 292 8.64 -22.00 17.01
N ILE A 293 8.79 -21.02 16.11
CA ILE A 293 8.74 -21.25 14.64
C ILE A 293 9.86 -22.19 14.18
N ASN A 294 9.59 -23.11 13.25
CA ASN A 294 10.57 -24.07 12.72
C ASN A 294 11.12 -23.61 11.37
N ILE A 295 12.34 -23.08 11.36
CA ILE A 295 13.07 -22.74 10.14
C ILE A 295 13.68 -24.02 9.57
N ILE A 296 13.17 -24.49 8.44
CA ILE A 296 13.62 -25.75 7.79
C ILE A 296 14.39 -25.53 6.49
N ALA A 297 14.43 -24.29 6.01
CA ALA A 297 15.11 -23.93 4.77
C ALA A 297 15.75 -22.54 4.84
N LEU A 298 16.83 -22.39 4.05
CA LEU A 298 17.49 -21.12 3.75
C LEU A 298 17.39 -20.88 2.24
N THR A 299 17.11 -19.66 1.80
CA THR A 299 16.97 -19.33 0.37
C THR A 299 17.61 -17.99 0.02
N PHE A 300 18.44 -17.97 -1.02
CA PHE A 300 19.14 -16.78 -1.50
C PHE A 300 19.41 -16.90 -3.01
N ASP A 301 20.13 -15.93 -3.60
CA ASP A 301 20.39 -15.85 -5.04
C ASP A 301 21.51 -16.82 -5.53
N GLY A 302 22.11 -16.55 -6.70
CA GLY A 302 23.23 -17.34 -7.25
C GLY A 302 24.63 -16.78 -6.98
N LEU A 303 24.81 -15.81 -6.07
CA LEU A 303 26.08 -15.10 -5.92
C LEU A 303 27.18 -16.02 -5.35
N PRO A 304 28.41 -16.02 -5.90
CA PRO A 304 29.51 -16.83 -5.39
C PRO A 304 29.86 -16.59 -3.90
N ALA A 305 29.57 -15.40 -3.35
CA ALA A 305 29.72 -15.12 -1.93
C ALA A 305 28.75 -15.93 -1.05
N ASN A 306 27.49 -16.07 -1.49
CA ASN A 306 26.44 -16.80 -0.79
C ASN A 306 26.61 -18.32 -0.95
N ILE A 307 27.18 -18.76 -2.07
CA ILE A 307 27.63 -20.15 -2.26
C ILE A 307 28.80 -20.48 -1.31
N LYS A 308 29.80 -19.60 -1.19
CA LYS A 308 30.92 -19.80 -0.23
C LYS A 308 30.46 -19.82 1.23
N MET A 309 29.51 -18.96 1.61
CA MET A 309 28.87 -18.99 2.93
C MET A 309 28.33 -20.39 3.29
N CYS A 310 27.79 -21.13 2.32
CA CYS A 310 27.33 -22.50 2.55
C CYS A 310 28.46 -23.45 2.94
N THR A 311 29.65 -23.28 2.37
CA THR A 311 30.85 -24.05 2.73
C THR A 311 31.29 -23.79 4.18
N GLU A 312 31.24 -22.53 4.64
CA GLU A 312 31.50 -22.19 6.05
C GLU A 312 30.46 -22.84 6.99
N LEU A 313 29.19 -22.89 6.55
CA LEU A 313 28.10 -23.61 7.21
C LEU A 313 28.22 -25.15 7.11
N ASN A 314 29.31 -25.68 6.56
CA ASN A 314 29.57 -27.11 6.34
C ASN A 314 28.59 -27.81 5.38
N ALA A 315 27.94 -27.05 4.48
CA ALA A 315 27.08 -27.56 3.42
C ALA A 315 27.78 -27.54 2.05
N ASP A 316 27.37 -28.46 1.18
CA ASP A 316 27.78 -28.53 -0.22
C ASP A 316 26.54 -28.51 -1.12
N VAL A 317 26.32 -27.37 -1.76
CA VAL A 317 25.16 -27.09 -2.63
C VAL A 317 25.28 -27.68 -4.04
N TYR A 318 26.41 -28.30 -4.38
CA TYR A 318 26.64 -28.95 -5.67
C TYR A 318 26.61 -30.48 -5.59
N ASN A 319 26.88 -31.03 -4.42
CA ASN A 319 26.88 -32.48 -4.16
C ASN A 319 25.76 -32.90 -3.19
N ASN A 320 25.86 -34.11 -2.63
CA ASN A 320 24.82 -34.76 -1.83
C ASN A 320 24.59 -34.16 -0.42
N ARG A 321 25.04 -32.93 -0.14
CA ARG A 321 24.87 -32.27 1.18
C ARG A 321 24.38 -30.81 1.07
N PRO A 322 23.27 -30.50 0.36
CA PRO A 322 22.73 -29.15 0.24
C PRO A 322 21.99 -28.69 1.51
N TYR A 323 22.56 -28.96 2.68
CA TYR A 323 21.95 -28.68 3.98
C TYR A 323 23.01 -28.53 5.07
N PHE A 324 22.68 -27.75 6.10
CA PHE A 324 23.49 -27.58 7.29
C PHE A 324 22.67 -27.77 8.56
N ARG A 325 23.35 -28.04 9.67
CA ARG A 325 22.73 -28.38 10.94
C ARG A 325 22.21 -27.13 11.65
N HIS A 326 20.96 -27.13 12.13
CA HIS A 326 20.41 -25.98 12.85
C HIS A 326 21.19 -25.76 14.17
N PRO A 327 21.73 -24.55 14.46
CA PRO A 327 22.68 -24.34 15.55
C PRO A 327 22.18 -24.69 16.96
N THR A 328 20.88 -24.49 17.22
CA THR A 328 20.24 -24.66 18.53
C THR A 328 19.09 -25.68 18.58
N ARG A 329 18.90 -26.52 17.56
CA ARG A 329 17.78 -27.49 17.49
C ARG A 329 18.17 -28.79 16.80
N ASP A 330 17.37 -29.84 17.00
CA ASP A 330 17.64 -31.18 16.46
C ASP A 330 17.01 -31.41 15.06
N HIS A 331 17.38 -30.59 14.08
CA HIS A 331 17.04 -30.78 12.67
C HIS A 331 18.07 -30.11 11.73
N ASP A 332 17.94 -30.37 10.43
CA ASP A 332 18.74 -29.77 9.36
C ASP A 332 17.96 -28.67 8.61
N ILE A 333 18.69 -27.68 8.10
CA ILE A 333 18.20 -26.57 7.27
C ILE A 333 18.64 -26.84 5.83
N VAL A 334 17.68 -27.04 4.93
CA VAL A 334 17.94 -27.29 3.50
C VAL A 334 18.17 -25.98 2.76
N ILE A 335 19.20 -25.93 1.91
CA ILE A 335 19.55 -24.76 1.11
C ILE A 335 18.84 -24.83 -0.25
N PHE A 336 18.22 -23.73 -0.64
CA PHE A 336 17.63 -23.53 -1.97
C PHE A 336 18.18 -22.26 -2.61
N PHE A 337 18.43 -22.29 -3.91
CA PHE A 337 18.62 -21.06 -4.69
C PHE A 337 17.26 -20.49 -5.13
N ASP A 338 17.16 -19.18 -5.31
CA ASP A 338 16.01 -18.57 -5.99
C ASP A 338 15.90 -19.12 -7.41
N ALA A 339 14.85 -19.89 -7.68
CA ALA A 339 14.57 -20.46 -8.99
C ALA A 339 14.40 -19.38 -10.07
N ALA A 340 13.91 -18.19 -9.74
CA ALA A 340 13.84 -17.08 -10.70
C ALA A 340 15.24 -16.54 -11.03
N HIS A 341 16.17 -16.50 -10.07
CA HIS A 341 17.58 -16.23 -10.30
C HIS A 341 18.24 -17.32 -11.15
N MET A 342 18.04 -18.60 -10.81
CA MET A 342 18.62 -19.71 -11.58
C MET A 342 18.15 -19.72 -13.03
N LEU A 343 16.86 -19.49 -13.29
CA LEU A 343 16.32 -19.41 -14.66
C LEU A 343 16.90 -18.22 -15.45
N LYS A 344 17.14 -17.06 -14.81
CA LYS A 344 17.88 -15.94 -15.43
C LYS A 344 19.31 -16.36 -15.80
N LEU A 345 20.02 -17.04 -14.89
CA LEU A 345 21.39 -17.52 -15.12
C LEU A 345 21.45 -18.55 -16.25
N ILE A 346 20.56 -19.55 -16.27
CA ILE A 346 20.50 -20.57 -17.34
C ILE A 346 20.28 -19.91 -18.70
N ARG A 347 19.31 -19.00 -18.82
CA ARG A 347 19.04 -18.26 -20.07
C ARG A 347 20.24 -17.42 -20.50
N THR A 348 20.88 -16.71 -19.57
CA THR A 348 22.09 -15.91 -19.87
C THR A 348 23.26 -16.81 -20.29
N ALA A 349 23.50 -17.92 -19.60
CA ALA A 349 24.55 -18.88 -19.94
C ALA A 349 24.32 -19.50 -21.32
N TRP A 350 23.08 -19.89 -21.65
CA TRP A 350 22.74 -20.41 -22.98
C TRP A 350 23.01 -19.39 -24.09
N ALA A 351 22.55 -18.15 -23.91
CA ALA A 351 22.78 -17.07 -24.88
C ALA A 351 24.26 -16.63 -25.01
N THR A 352 25.07 -16.80 -23.97
CA THR A 352 26.50 -16.42 -23.97
C THR A 352 27.45 -17.58 -24.29
N LYS A 353 26.97 -18.83 -24.28
CA LYS A 353 27.73 -20.01 -24.71
C LYS A 353 27.28 -20.58 -26.06
N GLU A 354 26.15 -20.10 -26.58
CA GLU A 354 25.48 -20.50 -27.83
C GLU A 354 25.00 -21.96 -27.88
N ILE A 355 25.70 -22.89 -27.21
CA ILE A 355 25.41 -24.31 -27.14
C ILE A 355 25.48 -24.77 -25.68
N LEU A 356 24.40 -25.41 -25.22
CA LEU A 356 24.39 -26.27 -24.04
C LEU A 356 24.30 -27.74 -24.49
N TYR A 357 24.49 -28.69 -23.58
CA TYR A 357 24.38 -30.12 -23.88
C TYR A 357 23.40 -30.79 -22.91
N ASP A 358 22.65 -31.78 -23.38
CA ASP A 358 21.81 -32.64 -22.53
C ASP A 358 22.64 -33.77 -21.88
N SER A 359 22.00 -34.60 -21.06
CA SER A 359 22.63 -35.76 -20.39
C SER A 359 23.14 -36.85 -21.34
N ASN A 360 22.78 -36.78 -22.63
CA ASN A 360 23.13 -37.74 -23.67
C ASN A 360 24.20 -37.16 -24.63
N GLY A 361 24.63 -35.91 -24.43
CA GLY A 361 25.58 -35.21 -25.30
C GLY A 361 24.95 -34.49 -26.50
N ASN A 362 23.61 -34.40 -26.60
CA ASN A 362 22.95 -33.68 -27.69
C ASN A 362 23.10 -32.15 -27.52
N SER A 363 23.45 -31.44 -28.61
CA SER A 363 23.63 -29.98 -28.60
C SER A 363 22.30 -29.22 -28.58
N ILE A 364 22.06 -28.46 -27.52
CA ILE A 364 20.93 -27.52 -27.37
C ILE A 364 21.41 -26.13 -27.80
N LYS A 365 21.15 -25.76 -29.07
CA LYS A 365 21.63 -24.50 -29.65
C LYS A 365 20.68 -23.31 -29.41
N TRP A 366 21.25 -22.17 -29.03
CA TRP A 366 20.56 -20.88 -28.94
C TRP A 366 20.09 -20.37 -30.31
N GLU A 367 20.85 -20.69 -31.36
CA GLU A 367 20.53 -20.47 -32.79
C GLU A 367 19.06 -20.77 -33.15
N PHE A 368 18.47 -21.84 -32.59
CA PHE A 368 17.08 -22.22 -32.84
C PHE A 368 16.05 -21.21 -32.30
N ILE A 369 16.37 -20.49 -31.23
CA ILE A 369 15.53 -19.40 -30.69
C ILE A 369 15.63 -18.16 -31.58
N GLU A 370 16.82 -17.90 -32.14
CA GLU A 370 17.06 -16.75 -33.01
C GLU A 370 16.40 -16.94 -34.39
N ASN A 371 16.54 -18.13 -34.98
CA ASN A 371 15.83 -18.52 -36.20
C ASN A 371 14.30 -18.52 -36.01
N LEU A 372 13.79 -18.92 -34.84
CA LEU A 372 12.36 -18.85 -34.51
C LEU A 372 11.83 -17.41 -34.48
N VAL A 373 12.57 -16.48 -33.88
CA VAL A 373 12.18 -15.06 -33.86
C VAL A 373 12.31 -14.43 -35.25
N HIS A 374 13.36 -14.76 -36.01
CA HIS A 374 13.51 -14.31 -37.39
C HIS A 374 12.29 -14.71 -38.24
N LEU A 375 11.86 -15.97 -38.16
CA LEU A 375 10.67 -16.47 -38.85
C LEU A 375 9.39 -15.73 -38.38
N GLN A 376 9.23 -15.47 -37.08
CA GLN A 376 8.08 -14.72 -36.56
C GLN A 376 8.04 -13.24 -36.93
N GLU A 377 9.19 -12.60 -37.18
CA GLU A 377 9.29 -11.16 -37.44
C GLU A 377 9.43 -10.82 -38.94
N ASN A 378 9.89 -11.77 -39.77
CA ASN A 378 10.07 -11.59 -41.22
C ASN A 378 9.09 -12.41 -42.10
N ASP A 379 8.54 -13.54 -41.62
CA ASP A 379 7.54 -14.33 -42.36
C ASP A 379 6.10 -14.11 -41.84
N TYR A 380 5.10 -14.50 -42.64
CA TYR A 380 3.69 -14.21 -42.40
C TYR A 380 3.04 -14.93 -41.19
N PHE A 381 3.75 -15.81 -40.49
CA PHE A 381 3.18 -16.69 -39.46
C PHE A 381 3.79 -16.48 -38.07
N HIS A 382 3.20 -15.54 -37.31
CA HIS A 382 3.50 -15.44 -35.88
C HIS A 382 2.93 -16.66 -35.13
N LEU A 383 3.76 -17.69 -34.97
CA LEU A 383 3.49 -18.83 -34.08
C LEU A 383 3.11 -18.31 -32.68
N ALA A 384 2.03 -18.84 -32.09
CA ALA A 384 1.35 -18.23 -30.94
C ALA A 384 2.08 -18.36 -29.57
N ASN A 385 3.40 -18.31 -29.58
CA ASN A 385 4.25 -18.24 -28.39
C ASN A 385 4.46 -16.76 -27.95
N LYS A 386 5.34 -16.54 -26.96
CA LYS A 386 5.60 -15.21 -26.36
C LYS A 386 7.01 -14.65 -26.64
N ILE A 387 7.82 -15.37 -27.40
CA ILE A 387 9.20 -15.03 -27.74
C ILE A 387 9.20 -14.01 -28.89
N ASN A 388 10.13 -13.05 -28.83
CA ASN A 388 10.32 -11.96 -29.79
C ASN A 388 11.73 -11.36 -29.58
N ASN A 389 12.13 -10.40 -30.42
CA ASN A 389 13.47 -9.79 -30.40
C ASN A 389 13.96 -9.32 -29.01
N LYS A 390 13.06 -8.87 -28.12
CA LYS A 390 13.40 -8.40 -26.76
C LYS A 390 13.87 -9.52 -25.82
N HIS A 391 13.60 -10.78 -26.17
CA HIS A 391 14.11 -11.95 -25.44
C HIS A 391 15.55 -12.31 -25.87
N ILE A 392 15.92 -12.01 -27.11
CA ILE A 392 17.26 -12.22 -27.66
C ILE A 392 18.17 -11.04 -27.28
N GLN A 393 17.76 -9.82 -27.62
CA GLN A 393 18.53 -8.60 -27.35
C GLN A 393 18.42 -8.12 -25.88
N TRP A 394 18.35 -9.05 -24.92
CA TRP A 394 18.11 -8.79 -23.50
C TRP A 394 19.19 -7.93 -22.81
N GLN A 395 20.37 -7.81 -23.44
CA GLN A 395 21.48 -6.97 -23.01
C GLN A 395 21.32 -5.48 -23.38
N LYS A 396 20.49 -5.15 -24.39
CA LYS A 396 20.22 -3.77 -24.79
C LYS A 396 19.01 -3.25 -24.02
N LYS A 397 19.25 -2.42 -23.00
CA LYS A 397 18.23 -1.84 -22.13
C LYS A 397 18.54 -0.39 -21.75
#